data_AF-A0A1Y3BVX5-F1
#
_entry.id   AF-A0A1Y3BVX5-F1
#
_cell.length_a   1.000
_cell.length_b   1.000
_cell.length_c   1.000
_cell.angle_alpha   90.00
_cell.angle_beta   90.00
_cell.angle_gamma   90.00
#
_symmetry.space_group_name_H-M   'P 1'
#
loop_
_entity.id
_entity.type
_entity.pdbx_description
1 polymer ?
#
loop_
_entity_poly.entity_id
_entity_poly.type
_entity_poly.pdbx_seq_one_letter_code
_entity_poly.pdbx_strand_id
1 'polypeptide(L)'
;LVKWFLDQSPESVNEVNLYGRSPLHIAAFNHNVEMCNLLVSYGAQMNPIMKVRNQYLTPLDAVLQNGSSTSTTSDLDELLDFLRKNGAQPLAQIDRHLADQNNLNFPSEMENTKFQLSPASNKDISID
;
A
#
# COMPACT_ATOMS: atom_id res chain seq x y z
N LEU A 1 -3.25 -13.24 14.16
CA LEU A 1 -4.30 -12.22 13.94
C LEU A 1 -4.31 -11.69 12.52
N VAL A 2 -3.20 -11.13 12.02
CA VAL A 2 -3.12 -10.61 10.62
C VAL A 2 -3.45 -11.66 9.57
N LYS A 3 -2.91 -12.88 9.70
CA LYS A 3 -3.23 -14.01 8.82
C LYS A 3 -4.73 -14.31 8.74
N TRP A 4 -5.40 -14.40 9.89
CA TRP A 4 -6.83 -14.67 9.97
C TRP A 4 -7.65 -13.56 9.29
N PHE A 5 -7.23 -12.30 9.41
CA PHE A 5 -7.90 -11.18 8.76
C PHE A 5 -7.74 -11.23 7.23
N LEU A 6 -6.54 -11.52 6.73
CA LEU A 6 -6.28 -11.68 5.29
C LEU A 6 -7.00 -12.91 4.70
N ASP A 7 -7.18 -13.97 5.49
CA ASP A 7 -8.00 -15.13 5.10
C ASP A 7 -9.48 -14.77 4.93
N GLN A 8 -10.00 -13.80 5.72
CA GLN A 8 -11.38 -13.34 5.60
C GLN A 8 -11.55 -12.27 4.50
N SER A 9 -10.50 -11.52 4.17
CA SER A 9 -10.56 -10.40 3.22
C SER A 9 -9.25 -10.27 2.45
N PRO A 10 -8.99 -11.17 1.49
CA PRO A 10 -7.73 -11.19 0.73
C PRO A 10 -7.53 -9.94 -0.13
N GLU A 11 -8.61 -9.26 -0.52
CA GLU A 11 -8.54 -8.03 -1.32
C GLU A 11 -7.91 -6.86 -0.57
N SER A 12 -7.93 -6.89 0.77
CA SER A 12 -7.35 -5.84 1.62
C SER A 12 -5.82 -5.78 1.58
N VAL A 13 -5.15 -6.80 1.02
CA VAL A 13 -3.68 -6.89 0.96
C VAL A 13 -3.03 -5.73 0.17
N ASN A 14 -3.80 -5.15 -0.76
CA ASN A 14 -3.36 -4.07 -1.64
C ASN A 14 -4.03 -2.72 -1.34
N GLU A 15 -4.90 -2.66 -0.35
CA GLU A 15 -5.53 -1.40 0.04
C GLU A 15 -4.49 -0.40 0.50
N VAL A 16 -4.69 0.87 0.17
CA VAL A 16 -3.78 1.95 0.54
C VAL A 16 -4.48 2.94 1.44
N ASN A 17 -3.74 3.53 2.37
CA ASN A 17 -4.26 4.63 3.18
C ASN A 17 -4.28 5.96 2.39
N LEU A 18 -4.68 7.05 3.06
CA LEU A 18 -4.74 8.41 2.49
C LEU A 18 -3.41 8.94 1.93
N TYR A 19 -2.28 8.30 2.24
CA TYR A 19 -0.95 8.65 1.75
C TYR A 19 -0.46 7.69 0.65
N GLY A 20 -1.31 6.77 0.17
CA GLY A 20 -0.92 5.73 -0.78
C GLY A 20 -0.08 4.61 -0.15
N ARG A 21 0.00 4.52 1.19
CA ARG A 21 0.78 3.47 1.85
C ARG A 21 -0.01 2.17 1.85
N SER A 22 0.51 1.18 1.14
CA SER A 22 0.04 -0.21 1.21
C SER A 22 0.57 -0.92 2.47
N PRO A 23 -0.05 -2.04 2.89
CA PRO A 23 0.47 -2.91 3.94
C PRO A 23 1.94 -3.28 3.73
N LEU A 24 2.35 -3.51 2.48
CA LEU A 24 3.72 -3.86 2.14
C LEU A 24 4.70 -2.70 2.43
N HIS A 25 4.30 -1.46 2.19
CA HIS A 25 5.12 -0.30 2.57
C HIS A 25 5.33 -0.23 4.09
N ILE A 26 4.29 -0.52 4.88
CA ILE A 26 4.36 -0.46 6.35
C ILE A 26 5.26 -1.60 6.87
N ALA A 27 5.11 -2.81 6.32
CA ALA A 27 5.96 -3.94 6.67
C ALA A 27 7.43 -3.69 6.30
N ALA A 28 7.68 -3.17 5.09
CA ALA A 28 9.00 -2.83 4.60
C ALA A 28 9.65 -1.70 5.40
N PHE A 29 8.90 -0.65 5.75
CA PHE A 29 9.39 0.45 6.60
C PHE A 29 9.80 -0.03 7.99
N ASN A 30 9.10 -1.02 8.55
CA ASN A 30 9.41 -1.60 9.86
C ASN A 30 10.45 -2.73 9.81
N HIS A 31 11.04 -3.00 8.64
CA HIS A 31 12.00 -4.10 8.40
C HIS A 31 11.47 -5.48 8.84
N ASN A 32 10.16 -5.70 8.75
CA ASN A 32 9.53 -6.93 9.20
C ASN A 32 9.42 -7.94 8.05
N VAL A 33 10.46 -8.77 7.88
CA VAL A 33 10.54 -9.79 6.82
C VAL A 33 9.37 -10.77 6.87
N GLU A 34 8.98 -11.23 8.05
CA GLU A 34 7.86 -12.17 8.23
C GLU A 34 6.54 -11.57 7.75
N MET A 35 6.30 -10.29 8.05
CA MET A 35 5.11 -9.59 7.57
C MET A 35 5.14 -9.37 6.06
N CYS A 36 6.30 -9.03 5.50
CA CYS A 36 6.48 -8.94 4.06
C CYS A 36 6.18 -10.28 3.37
N ASN A 37 6.70 -11.39 3.91
CA ASN A 37 6.48 -12.73 3.38
C ASN A 37 5.00 -13.13 3.46
N LEU A 38 4.34 -12.84 4.58
CA LEU A 38 2.89 -13.05 4.71
C LEU A 38 2.15 -12.26 3.62
N LEU A 39 2.37 -10.95 3.49
CA LEU A 39 1.68 -10.12 2.49
C LEU A 39 1.93 -10.60 1.05
N VAL A 40 3.17 -10.94 0.71
CA VAL A 40 3.54 -11.52 -0.59
C VAL A 40 2.75 -12.81 -0.86
N SER A 41 2.63 -13.69 0.13
CA SER A 41 1.91 -14.96 -0.02
C SER A 41 0.41 -14.78 -0.30
N TYR A 42 -0.18 -13.65 0.12
CA TYR A 42 -1.57 -13.28 -0.16
C TYR A 42 -1.72 -12.45 -1.45
N GLY A 43 -0.67 -12.28 -2.25
CA GLY A 43 -0.73 -11.56 -3.52
C GLY A 43 -0.60 -10.04 -3.39
N ALA A 44 0.17 -9.57 -2.40
CA ALA A 44 0.54 -8.16 -2.33
C ALA A 44 1.22 -7.69 -3.63
N GLN A 45 0.91 -6.47 -4.05
CA GLN A 45 1.62 -5.79 -5.13
C GLN A 45 3.01 -5.41 -4.64
N MET A 46 4.03 -5.72 -5.45
CA MET A 46 5.44 -5.49 -5.10
C MET A 46 5.91 -4.05 -5.37
N ASN A 47 5.22 -3.37 -6.30
CA ASN A 47 5.58 -2.04 -6.79
C ASN A 47 4.51 -0.96 -6.55
N PRO A 48 3.75 -0.94 -5.43
CA PRO A 48 2.84 0.14 -5.13
C PRO A 48 3.64 1.42 -4.88
N ILE A 49 3.05 2.58 -5.18
CA ILE A 49 3.71 3.88 -5.01
C ILE A 49 3.00 4.63 -3.88
N MET A 50 3.75 5.00 -2.85
CA MET A 50 3.27 5.87 -1.78
C MET A 50 3.87 7.27 -1.90
N LYS A 51 3.18 8.27 -1.34
CA LYS A 51 3.67 9.65 -1.27
C LYS A 51 4.03 10.00 0.17
N VAL A 52 5.28 10.36 0.42
CA VAL A 52 5.74 10.86 1.72
C VAL A 52 6.33 12.23 1.57
N ARG A 53 5.74 13.21 2.28
CA ARG A 53 6.09 14.63 2.16
C ARG A 53 5.94 15.09 0.70
N ASN A 54 7.02 15.04 -0.07
CA ASN A 54 7.05 15.40 -1.48
C ASN A 54 7.88 14.42 -2.33
N GLN A 55 8.02 13.18 -1.87
CA GLN A 55 8.72 12.11 -2.55
C GLN A 55 7.76 10.94 -2.78
N TYR A 56 7.95 10.28 -3.92
CA TYR A 56 7.34 8.99 -4.21
C TYR A 56 8.30 7.89 -3.82
N LEU A 57 7.77 6.80 -3.28
CA LEU A 57 8.56 5.68 -2.81
C LEU A 57 7.82 4.39 -3.14
N THR A 58 8.58 3.36 -3.45
CA THR A 58 8.10 1.98 -3.49
C THR A 58 8.32 1.32 -2.11
N PRO A 59 7.81 0.10 -1.88
CA PRO A 59 8.13 -0.63 -0.65
C PRO A 59 9.63 -0.86 -0.50
N LEU A 60 10.35 -1.06 -1.61
CA LEU A 60 11.80 -1.22 -1.61
C LEU A 60 12.51 0.07 -1.16
N ASP A 61 12.06 1.23 -1.64
CA ASP A 61 12.61 2.53 -1.21
C ASP A 61 12.23 2.87 0.24
N ALA A 62 11.08 2.39 0.72
CA ALA A 62 10.63 2.57 2.10
C ALA A 62 11.52 1.84 3.12
N VAL A 63 12.14 0.71 2.75
CA VAL A 63 13.15 0.03 3.59
C VAL A 63 14.30 0.98 3.89
N LEU A 64 14.78 1.71 2.88
CA LEU A 64 15.92 2.61 2.98
C LEU A 64 15.61 3.86 3.82
N GLN A 65 14.35 4.31 3.86
CA GLN A 65 13.97 5.50 4.65
C GLN A 65 14.13 5.33 6.16
N ASN A 66 13.95 4.12 6.70
CA ASN A 66 14.02 3.88 8.15
C ASN A 66 15.40 3.36 8.61
N GLY A 67 16.29 3.01 7.67
CA GLY A 67 17.62 2.43 7.98
C GLY A 67 18.59 3.39 8.68
N SER A 68 18.30 4.70 8.73
CA SER A 68 19.21 5.69 9.30
C SER A 68 19.26 5.74 10.83
N SER A 69 18.39 5.03 11.54
CA SER A 69 18.24 5.22 13.00
C SER A 69 18.66 4.05 13.87
N THR A 70 18.51 2.79 13.43
CA THR A 70 18.63 1.64 14.36
C THR A 70 18.99 0.28 13.77
N SER A 71 19.06 0.12 12.44
CA SER A 71 19.10 -1.22 11.81
C SER A 71 20.53 -1.62 11.44
N THR A 72 20.94 -2.83 11.82
CA THR A 72 22.15 -3.47 11.31
C THR A 72 22.02 -3.64 9.79
N THR A 73 23.06 -3.24 9.05
CA THR A 73 23.06 -3.23 7.57
C THR A 73 22.69 -4.59 6.96
N SER A 74 23.01 -5.68 7.67
CA SER A 74 22.76 -7.06 7.22
C SER A 74 21.26 -7.40 7.11
N ASP A 75 20.42 -6.96 8.05
CA ASP A 75 18.97 -7.29 8.04
C ASP A 75 18.24 -6.52 6.94
N LEU A 76 18.75 -5.32 6.62
CA LEU A 76 18.28 -4.53 5.48
C LEU A 76 18.57 -5.23 4.17
N ASP A 77 19.79 -5.75 4.01
CA ASP A 77 20.23 -6.43 2.80
C ASP A 77 19.40 -7.70 2.53
N GLU A 78 19.10 -8.50 3.56
CA GLU A 78 18.25 -9.68 3.43
C GLU A 78 16.82 -9.32 2.98
N LEU A 79 16.22 -8.29 3.58
CA LEU A 79 14.89 -7.84 3.20
C LEU A 79 14.86 -7.25 1.78
N LEU A 80 15.88 -6.48 1.41
CA LEU A 80 16.02 -5.93 0.07
C LEU A 80 16.16 -7.04 -0.98
N ASP A 81 16.96 -8.07 -0.70
CA ASP A 81 17.13 -9.21 -1.59
C ASP A 81 15.84 -10.02 -1.70
N PHE A 82 15.14 -10.25 -0.57
CA PHE A 82 13.84 -10.90 -0.54
C PHE A 82 12.81 -10.18 -1.41
N LEU A 83 12.65 -8.86 -1.25
CA LEU A 83 11.69 -8.08 -2.04
C LEU A 83 12.09 -8.06 -3.53
N ARG A 84 13.37 -7.89 -3.85
CA ARG A 84 13.88 -7.93 -5.23
C ARG A 84 13.64 -9.27 -5.90
N LYS A 85 13.87 -10.38 -5.19
CA LYS A 85 13.61 -11.74 -5.66
C LYS A 85 12.13 -11.98 -5.97
N ASN A 86 11.25 -11.31 -5.23
CA ASN A 86 9.80 -11.33 -5.48
C ASN A 86 9.35 -10.33 -6.55
N GLY A 87 10.27 -9.58 -7.18
CA GLY A 87 9.96 -8.66 -8.28
C GLY A 87 9.71 -7.20 -7.87
N ALA A 88 10.03 -6.83 -6.62
CA ALA A 88 10.01 -5.44 -6.19
C ALA A 88 11.13 -4.64 -6.86
N GLN A 89 10.80 -3.44 -7.32
CA GLN A 89 11.68 -2.53 -8.01
C GLN A 89 11.77 -1.20 -7.26
N PRO A 90 12.94 -0.54 -7.27
CA PRO A 90 13.05 0.83 -6.78
C PRO A 90 12.32 1.77 -7.74
N LEU A 91 11.87 2.92 -7.26
CA LEU A 91 11.18 3.91 -8.10
C LEU A 91 11.98 4.25 -9.37
N ALA A 92 13.31 4.36 -9.26
CA ALA A 92 14.21 4.64 -10.37
C ALA A 92 14.13 3.62 -11.55
N GLN A 93 13.62 2.41 -11.31
CA GLN A 93 13.50 1.36 -12.32
C GLN A 93 12.06 1.22 -12.86
N ILE A 94 11.06 1.66 -12.09
CA ILE A 94 9.65 1.68 -12.52
C ILE A 94 9.43 2.77 -13.60
N ASP A 95 10.27 3.79 -13.60
CA ASP A 95 9.97 5.07 -14.21
C ASP A 95 10.72 5.37 -15.52
N ARG A 96 10.28 4.72 -16.60
CA ARG A 96 10.46 5.28 -17.95
C ARG A 96 9.15 5.52 -18.70
N HIS A 97 8.01 5.12 -18.13
CA HIS A 97 6.71 5.20 -18.80
C HIS A 97 5.52 5.54 -17.89
N LEU A 98 5.68 5.61 -16.55
CA LEU A 98 4.57 5.78 -15.60
C LEU A 98 4.49 7.18 -14.98
N ALA A 99 5.60 7.92 -14.82
CA ALA A 99 5.54 9.32 -14.36
C ALA A 99 5.03 10.32 -15.40
N ASP A 100 5.25 10.06 -16.70
CA ASP A 100 4.88 11.01 -17.77
C ASP A 100 3.38 10.94 -18.15
N GLN A 101 2.72 9.82 -17.89
CA GLN A 101 1.30 9.64 -18.20
C GLN A 101 0.47 9.87 -16.94
N ASN A 102 0.21 11.13 -16.58
CA ASN A 102 -1.00 11.70 -15.93
C ASN A 102 -1.99 10.75 -15.21
N ASN A 103 -1.52 9.73 -14.50
CA ASN A 103 -2.36 8.62 -14.03
C ASN A 103 -1.81 7.97 -12.76
N LEU A 104 -0.98 8.69 -12.01
CA LEU A 104 -0.98 8.53 -10.55
C LEU A 104 -2.30 9.12 -10.06
N ASN A 105 -3.39 8.39 -10.27
CA ASN A 105 -4.70 8.67 -9.67
C ASN A 105 -4.57 8.44 -8.16
N PHE A 106 -3.77 9.27 -7.49
CA PHE A 106 -4.00 9.56 -6.09
C PHE A 106 -5.45 10.02 -6.00
N PRO A 107 -6.22 9.59 -4.99
CA PRO A 107 -7.51 10.19 -4.70
C PRO A 107 -7.28 11.66 -4.33
N SER A 108 -7.13 12.48 -5.36
CA SER A 108 -7.09 13.93 -5.35
C SER A 108 -8.51 14.49 -5.46
N GLU A 109 -9.52 13.61 -5.53
CA GLU A 109 -10.94 13.95 -5.49
C GLU A 109 -11.56 13.47 -4.16
N MET A 110 -11.20 14.15 -3.08
CA MET A 110 -12.21 14.53 -2.08
C MET A 110 -12.56 16.02 -2.23
N GLU A 111 -12.52 16.53 -3.46
CA GLU A 111 -13.42 17.62 -3.84
C GLU A 111 -14.82 17.03 -4.05
N ASN A 112 -15.65 17.14 -3.02
CA ASN A 112 -17.10 17.21 -3.11
C ASN A 112 -17.79 16.24 -4.10
N THR A 113 -18.02 14.97 -3.76
CA THR A 113 -19.27 14.30 -4.15
C THR A 113 -19.52 12.96 -3.45
N LYS A 114 -20.73 12.85 -2.89
CA LYS A 114 -21.46 11.62 -2.51
C LYS A 114 -20.97 10.80 -1.29
N PHE A 115 -21.14 11.38 -0.09
CA PHE A 115 -22.04 10.71 0.86
C PHE A 115 -23.48 10.82 0.30
N GLN A 116 -23.79 10.06 -0.75
CA GLN A 116 -25.19 9.73 -0.99
C GLN A 116 -25.51 8.63 0.02
N LEU A 117 -26.11 9.05 1.13
CA LEU A 117 -27.12 8.25 1.79
C LEU A 117 -28.01 7.69 0.67
N SER A 118 -27.83 6.41 0.34
CA SER A 118 -28.80 5.68 -0.46
C SER A 118 -30.14 5.78 0.27
N PRO A 119 -31.25 6.05 -0.44
CA PRO A 119 -32.53 6.25 0.19
C PRO A 119 -32.94 4.92 0.84
N ALA A 120 -32.94 4.88 2.17
CA ALA A 120 -33.65 3.84 2.89
C ALA A 120 -35.11 3.94 2.47
N SER A 121 -35.52 2.95 1.67
CA SER A 121 -36.91 2.59 1.42
C SER A 121 -37.65 2.46 2.76
N ASN A 122 -38.42 3.49 3.13
CA ASN A 122 -39.60 3.31 3.97
C ASN A 122 -40.81 3.60 3.10
N LYS A 123 -41.27 2.55 2.42
CA LYS A 123 -42.70 2.37 2.19
C LYS A 123 -43.38 2.22 3.54
N ASP A 124 -44.65 2.62 3.58
CA ASP A 124 -45.58 2.59 4.71
C ASP A 124 -45.35 3.78 5.65
N ILE A 125 -46.26 4.75 5.71
CA ILE A 125 -47.57 4.60 6.33
C ILE A 125 -48.60 5.52 5.64
N SER A 126 -49.71 4.93 5.18
CA SER A 126 -50.98 5.64 4.98
C SER A 126 -51.56 6.01 6.34
N ILE A 127 -51.97 7.26 6.53
CA ILE A 127 -53.04 7.59 7.47
C ILE A 127 -53.80 8.82 6.95
N ASP A 128 -55.09 8.59 6.71
CA ASP A 128 -56.26 9.47 6.56
C ASP A 128 -56.28 10.55 5.45
#